data_AF-A0A1B0D8E7-F1
#
_entry.id   AF-A0A1B0D8E7-F1
#
_cell.length_a   1.000
_cell.length_b   1.000
_cell.length_c   1.000
_cell.angle_alpha   90.00
_cell.angle_beta   90.00
_cell.angle_gamma   90.00
#
_symmetry.space_group_name_H-M   'P 1'
#
loop_
_entity.id
_entity.type
_entity.pdbx_description
1 polymer ?
#
loop_
_entity_poly.entity_id
_entity_poly.type
_entity_poly.pdbx_seq_one_letter_code
_entity_poly.pdbx_strand_id
1 'polypeptide(L)'
;MSRTPVKHNISLDSLNLSFKSPKSPAQETSPLTKRLLVILQQLSTNYISWQTLHRKGITICRLIETTKCKALEKQTPFPDELEPLCRQLDSTVNSLKEVVSKTHEIAKQISALSKLDKENVSVLKSWDSKKSHEFLQEVLKAFEEELKIKKLVKENIAFCLSHAELIHMSCVWEYQFYMGRDISMGFSALGSELG
;
A
#
# COMPACT_ATOMS: atom_id res chain seq x y z
N MET A 1 61.63 -24.71 -44.84
CA MET A 1 61.27 -23.73 -43.80
C MET A 1 59.86 -24.06 -43.32
N SER A 2 59.71 -24.70 -42.17
CA SER A 2 58.40 -25.08 -41.60
C SER A 2 58.28 -24.44 -40.22
N ARG A 3 57.28 -23.56 -40.05
CA ARG A 3 56.94 -22.90 -38.80
C ARG A 3 56.00 -23.81 -38.00
N THR A 4 56.43 -24.22 -36.81
CA THR A 4 55.59 -24.90 -35.81
C THR A 4 54.93 -23.85 -34.90
N PRO A 5 53.66 -24.00 -34.47
CA PRO A 5 52.97 -22.98 -33.68
C PRO A 5 53.31 -23.10 -32.19
N VAL A 6 53.45 -21.93 -31.53
CA VAL A 6 53.69 -21.82 -30.09
C VAL A 6 52.40 -22.08 -29.34
N LYS A 7 52.39 -23.08 -28.44
CA LYS A 7 51.30 -23.33 -27.50
C LYS A 7 51.28 -22.22 -26.45
N HIS A 8 50.26 -21.38 -26.46
CA HIS A 8 49.95 -20.51 -25.32
C HIS A 8 49.43 -21.37 -24.17
N ASN A 9 50.27 -21.59 -23.15
CA ASN A 9 49.80 -22.03 -21.84
C ASN A 9 49.10 -20.85 -21.18
N ILE A 10 47.77 -20.83 -21.25
CA ILE A 10 46.97 -19.95 -20.40
C ILE A 10 47.05 -20.55 -18.99
N SER A 11 47.76 -19.87 -18.09
CA SER A 11 47.75 -20.22 -16.67
C SER A 11 46.32 -20.05 -16.14
N LEU A 12 45.76 -21.12 -15.58
CA LEU A 12 44.43 -21.15 -14.98
C LEU A 12 44.34 -20.34 -13.66
N ASP A 13 45.44 -19.71 -13.23
CA ASP A 13 45.53 -18.93 -11.99
C ASP A 13 44.88 -17.54 -12.05
N SER A 14 44.39 -17.09 -13.21
CA SER A 14 43.77 -15.74 -13.35
C SER A 14 42.25 -15.72 -13.24
N LEU A 15 41.59 -16.85 -12.97
CA LEU A 15 40.15 -16.89 -12.70
C LEU A 15 39.91 -16.96 -11.19
N ASN A 16 40.03 -15.81 -10.52
CA ASN A 16 39.50 -15.59 -9.17
C ASN A 16 37.95 -15.54 -9.24
N LEU A 17 37.34 -16.66 -9.61
CA LEU A 17 35.93 -16.92 -9.37
C LEU A 17 35.81 -17.42 -7.93
N SER A 18 35.59 -16.48 -7.02
CA SER A 18 35.16 -16.80 -5.65
C SER A 18 33.81 -17.52 -5.72
N PHE A 19 33.86 -18.86 -5.80
CA PHE A 19 32.73 -19.72 -5.52
C PHE A 19 32.41 -19.56 -4.03
N LYS A 20 31.42 -18.72 -3.72
CA LYS A 20 30.81 -18.69 -2.38
C LYS A 20 30.18 -20.05 -2.15
N SER A 21 30.75 -20.83 -1.22
CA SER A 21 30.20 -22.12 -0.79
C SER A 21 28.71 -22.01 -0.44
N PRO A 22 27.91 -23.08 -0.65
CA PRO A 22 26.52 -23.12 -0.22
C PRO A 22 26.46 -22.87 1.29
N LYS A 23 25.77 -21.80 1.71
CA LYS A 23 25.62 -21.49 3.13
C LYS A 23 24.72 -22.54 3.79
N SER A 24 25.21 -23.11 4.88
CA SER A 24 24.54 -24.07 5.77
C SER A 24 23.13 -23.57 6.20
N PRO A 25 22.14 -24.45 6.49
CA PRO A 25 20.72 -24.09 6.68
C PRO A 25 20.38 -23.25 7.93
N ALA A 26 21.39 -22.71 8.62
CA ALA A 26 21.23 -21.95 9.86
C ALA A 26 21.90 -20.57 9.75
N GLN A 27 21.71 -19.84 8.64
CA GLN A 27 21.92 -18.39 8.69
C GLN A 27 20.84 -17.80 9.59
N GLU A 28 21.20 -17.50 10.83
CA GLU A 28 20.41 -16.60 11.67
C GLU A 28 20.09 -15.36 10.85
N THR A 29 18.80 -15.17 10.54
CA THR A 29 18.34 -13.98 9.83
C THR A 29 18.77 -12.76 10.63
N SER A 30 19.43 -11.81 9.95
CA SER A 30 20.00 -10.65 10.63
C SER A 30 18.91 -9.90 11.42
N PRO A 31 19.22 -9.26 12.56
CA PRO A 31 18.24 -8.46 13.31
C PRO A 31 17.54 -7.41 12.43
N LEU A 32 18.26 -6.84 11.46
CA LEU A 32 17.72 -5.91 10.46
C LEU A 32 16.68 -6.59 9.56
N THR A 33 17.00 -7.76 9.00
CA THR A 33 16.07 -8.56 8.18
C THR A 33 14.79 -8.88 8.95
N LYS A 34 14.91 -9.34 10.19
CA LYS A 34 13.74 -9.63 11.06
C LYS A 34 12.88 -8.39 11.28
N ARG A 35 13.50 -7.23 11.51
CA ARG A 35 12.76 -5.98 11.73
C ARG A 35 12.05 -5.50 10.47
N LEU A 36 12.72 -5.57 9.31
CA LEU A 36 12.11 -5.22 8.02
C LEU A 36 10.93 -6.12 7.69
N LEU A 37 11.04 -7.42 7.97
CA LEU A 37 9.93 -8.36 7.80
C LEU A 37 8.70 -7.96 8.62
N VAL A 38 8.88 -7.59 9.89
CA VAL A 38 7.79 -7.11 10.75
C VAL A 38 7.14 -5.84 10.17
N ILE A 39 7.93 -4.91 9.65
CA ILE A 39 7.41 -3.70 9.00
C ILE A 39 6.57 -4.04 7.77
N LEU A 40 7.02 -4.98 6.94
CA LEU A 40 6.28 -5.41 5.75
C LEU A 40 4.97 -6.14 6.11
N GLN A 41 4.97 -6.91 7.19
CA GLN A 41 3.75 -7.52 7.74
C GLN A 41 2.77 -6.44 8.22
N GLN A 42 3.25 -5.44 8.97
CA GLN A 42 2.43 -4.31 9.41
C GLN A 42 1.87 -3.50 8.25
N LEU A 43 2.66 -3.28 7.20
CA LEU A 43 2.22 -2.61 5.97
C LEU A 43 1.08 -3.40 5.29
N SER A 44 1.23 -4.71 5.16
CA SER A 44 0.18 -5.59 4.62
C SER A 44 -1.10 -5.53 5.45
N THR A 45 -0.99 -5.53 6.79
CA THR A 45 -2.16 -5.39 7.69
C THR A 45 -2.84 -4.04 7.52
N ASN A 46 -2.09 -2.94 7.40
CA ASN A 46 -2.64 -1.61 7.17
C ASN A 46 -3.37 -1.53 5.83
N TYR A 47 -2.83 -2.15 4.78
CA TYR A 47 -3.49 -2.23 3.47
C TYR A 47 -4.82 -3.00 3.50
N ILE A 48 -4.85 -4.17 4.16
CA ILE A 48 -6.10 -4.94 4.31
C ILE A 48 -7.14 -4.13 5.09
N SER A 49 -6.70 -3.41 6.13
CA SER A 49 -7.57 -2.54 6.93
C SER A 49 -8.13 -1.39 6.08
N TRP A 50 -7.28 -0.74 5.28
CA TRP A 50 -7.68 0.28 4.32
C TRP A 50 -8.74 -0.23 3.35
N GLN A 51 -8.51 -1.37 2.70
CA GLN A 51 -9.45 -1.95 1.73
C GLN A 51 -10.80 -2.30 2.37
N THR A 52 -10.78 -2.82 3.60
CA THR A 52 -12.00 -3.12 4.36
C THR A 52 -12.82 -1.86 4.64
N LEU A 53 -12.16 -0.81 5.15
CA LEU A 53 -12.81 0.47 5.43
C LEU A 53 -13.30 1.17 4.17
N HIS A 54 -12.54 1.10 3.08
CA HIS A 54 -12.94 1.65 1.78
C HIS A 54 -14.24 1.01 1.28
N ARG A 55 -14.32 -0.33 1.30
CA ARG A 55 -15.54 -1.07 0.93
C ARG A 55 -16.72 -0.72 1.82
N LYS A 56 -16.51 -0.63 3.15
CA LYS A 56 -17.54 -0.17 4.08
C LYS A 56 -18.05 1.22 3.70
N GLY A 57 -17.15 2.14 3.35
CA GLY A 57 -17.51 3.47 2.90
C GLY A 57 -18.29 3.50 1.60
N ILE A 58 -18.00 2.62 0.62
CA ILE A 58 -18.79 2.47 -0.60
C ILE A 58 -20.25 2.13 -0.24
N THR A 59 -20.44 1.14 0.63
CA THR A 59 -21.78 0.75 1.09
C THR A 59 -22.52 1.93 1.73
N ILE A 60 -21.84 2.69 2.60
CA ILE A 60 -22.45 3.85 3.25
C ILE A 60 -22.80 4.95 2.24
N CYS A 61 -21.91 5.26 1.29
CA CYS A 61 -22.18 6.28 0.26
C CYS A 61 -23.38 5.90 -0.61
N ARG A 62 -23.48 4.63 -1.04
CA ARG A 62 -24.64 4.13 -1.80
C ARG A 62 -25.94 4.18 -1.02
N LEU A 63 -25.90 3.95 0.30
CA LEU A 63 -27.05 4.11 1.17
C LEU A 63 -27.46 5.58 1.29
N ILE A 64 -26.51 6.49 1.46
CA ILE A 64 -26.77 7.95 1.47
C ILE A 64 -27.40 8.38 0.15
N GLU A 65 -26.82 7.98 -0.98
CA GLU A 65 -27.35 8.23 -2.32
C GLU A 65 -28.80 7.75 -2.42
N THR A 66 -29.06 6.46 -2.16
CA THR A 66 -30.41 5.89 -2.26
C THR A 66 -31.42 6.62 -1.36
N THR A 67 -31.03 6.92 -0.12
CA THR A 67 -31.88 7.63 0.84
C THR A 67 -32.19 9.04 0.35
N LYS A 68 -31.18 9.79 -0.12
CA LYS A 68 -31.36 11.16 -0.62
C LYS A 68 -32.14 11.21 -1.92
N CYS A 69 -31.93 10.29 -2.86
CA CYS A 69 -32.69 10.26 -4.11
C CYS A 69 -34.20 10.12 -3.85
N LYS A 70 -34.60 9.20 -2.96
CA LYS A 70 -36.01 9.04 -2.54
C LYS A 70 -36.56 10.29 -1.85
N ALA A 71 -35.73 10.98 -1.07
CA ALA A 71 -36.12 12.20 -0.36
C ALA A 71 -36.33 13.38 -1.33
N LEU A 72 -35.50 13.49 -2.37
CA LEU A 72 -35.61 14.51 -3.41
C LEU A 72 -36.90 14.35 -4.23
N GLU A 73 -37.29 13.12 -4.57
CA GLU A 73 -38.58 12.84 -5.24
C GLU A 73 -39.78 13.32 -4.43
N LYS A 74 -39.68 13.27 -3.09
CA LYS A 74 -40.71 13.71 -2.14
C LYS A 74 -40.58 15.18 -1.75
N GLN A 75 -39.63 15.92 -2.32
CA GLN A 75 -39.31 17.31 -1.96
C GLN A 75 -38.94 17.52 -0.48
N THR A 76 -38.39 16.49 0.16
CA THR A 76 -37.92 16.50 1.56
C THR A 76 -36.42 16.15 1.61
N PRO A 77 -35.51 17.09 1.28
CA PRO A 77 -34.10 16.77 0.99
C PRO A 77 -33.27 16.26 2.18
N PHE A 78 -33.80 16.36 3.41
CA PHE A 78 -33.12 15.97 4.64
C PHE A 78 -33.98 14.98 5.44
N PRO A 79 -33.95 13.68 5.07
CA PRO A 79 -34.68 12.64 5.80
C PRO A 79 -33.95 12.28 7.10
N ASP A 80 -34.70 11.82 8.11
CA ASP A 80 -34.16 11.49 9.45
C ASP A 80 -33.09 10.38 9.40
N GLU A 81 -33.19 9.47 8.42
CA GLU A 81 -32.25 8.36 8.23
C GLU A 81 -30.87 8.82 7.72
N LEU A 82 -30.73 10.07 7.27
CA LEU A 82 -29.48 10.60 6.71
C LEU A 82 -28.41 10.82 7.78
N GLU A 83 -28.78 11.31 8.96
CA GLU A 83 -27.83 11.66 10.01
C GLU A 83 -27.05 10.43 10.53
N PRO A 84 -27.69 9.29 10.84
CA PRO A 84 -26.97 8.08 11.24
C PRO A 84 -25.97 7.61 10.17
N LEU A 85 -26.30 7.71 8.89
CA LEU A 85 -25.41 7.34 7.79
C LEU A 85 -24.20 8.27 7.71
N CYS A 86 -24.40 9.58 7.88
CA CYS A 86 -23.31 10.56 7.91
C CYS A 86 -22.36 10.33 9.09
N ARG A 87 -22.90 10.01 10.28
CA ARG A 87 -22.09 9.64 11.46
C ARG A 87 -21.28 8.36 11.22
N GLN A 88 -21.84 7.37 10.54
CA GLN A 88 -21.11 6.15 10.15
C GLN A 88 -20.00 6.43 9.13
N LEU A 89 -20.25 7.33 8.17
CA LEU A 89 -19.25 7.75 7.19
C LEU A 89 -18.11 8.50 7.87
N ASP A 90 -18.42 9.41 8.80
CA ASP A 90 -17.41 10.15 9.58
C ASP A 90 -16.53 9.22 10.41
N SER A 91 -17.14 8.27 11.12
CA SER A 91 -16.40 7.22 11.83
C SER A 91 -15.48 6.42 10.89
N THR A 92 -15.96 6.08 9.70
CA THR A 92 -15.17 5.34 8.69
C THR A 92 -13.97 6.17 8.20
N VAL A 93 -14.15 7.47 7.96
CA VAL A 93 -13.05 8.38 7.58
C VAL A 93 -12.04 8.56 8.71
N ASN A 94 -12.48 8.63 9.96
CA ASN A 94 -11.60 8.68 11.12
C ASN A 94 -10.76 7.41 11.26
N SER A 95 -11.35 6.23 11.04
CA SER A 95 -10.59 4.97 11.00
C SER A 95 -9.60 4.92 9.83
N LEU A 96 -9.95 5.46 8.65
CA LEU A 96 -9.00 5.57 7.54
C LEU A 96 -7.82 6.47 7.92
N LYS A 97 -8.08 7.60 8.59
CA LYS A 97 -7.04 8.50 9.12
C LYS A 97 -6.11 7.78 10.10
N GLU A 98 -6.64 6.91 10.96
CA GLU A 98 -5.81 6.09 11.85
C GLU A 98 -4.91 5.12 11.08
N VAL A 99 -5.42 4.49 10.01
CA VAL A 99 -4.60 3.63 9.14
C VAL A 99 -3.45 4.41 8.51
N VAL A 100 -3.72 5.61 7.98
CA VAL A 100 -2.67 6.49 7.42
C VAL A 100 -1.64 6.84 8.50
N SER A 101 -2.09 7.19 9.71
CA SER A 101 -1.18 7.48 10.83
C SER A 101 -0.29 6.28 11.19
N LYS A 102 -0.84 5.06 11.23
CA LYS A 102 -0.08 3.84 11.49
C LYS A 102 0.95 3.58 10.37
N THR A 103 0.56 3.79 9.12
CA THR A 103 1.46 3.66 7.96
C THR A 103 2.58 4.70 8.01
N HIS A 104 2.30 5.92 8.44
CA HIS A 104 3.30 6.96 8.63
C HIS A 104 4.34 6.59 9.70
N GLU A 105 3.92 5.98 10.81
CA GLU A 105 4.85 5.53 11.85
C GLU A 105 5.78 4.40 11.38
N ILE A 106 5.27 3.43 10.61
CA ILE A 106 6.14 2.40 10.03
C ILE A 106 7.05 2.97 8.93
N ALA A 107 6.60 4.00 8.20
CA ALA A 107 7.42 4.70 7.21
C ALA A 107 8.63 5.41 7.86
N LYS A 108 8.43 6.02 9.04
CA LYS A 108 9.54 6.57 9.84
C LYS A 108 10.52 5.48 10.26
N GLN A 109 10.01 4.33 10.71
CA GLN A 109 10.85 3.20 11.14
C GLN A 109 11.70 2.67 9.99
N ILE A 110 11.12 2.42 8.80
CA ILE A 110 11.89 1.93 7.66
C ILE A 110 12.92 2.96 7.19
N SER A 111 12.61 4.26 7.30
CA SER A 111 13.53 5.34 6.92
C SER A 111 14.73 5.43 7.86
N ALA A 112 14.55 5.09 9.14
CA ALA A 112 15.65 4.96 10.08
C ALA A 112 16.49 3.71 9.78
N LEU A 113 15.85 2.59 9.46
CA LEU A 113 16.55 1.33 9.13
C LEU A 113 17.32 1.40 7.82
N SER A 114 16.78 2.05 6.78
CA SER A 114 17.46 2.19 5.49
C SER A 114 18.74 3.02 5.59
N LYS A 115 18.86 3.93 6.58
CA LYS A 115 20.10 4.67 6.86
C LYS A 115 21.17 3.80 7.54
N LEU A 116 20.76 2.75 8.24
CA LEU A 116 21.65 1.81 8.92
C LEU A 116 22.09 0.67 7.99
N ASP A 117 21.25 0.34 7.00
CA ASP A 117 21.54 -0.70 6.04
C ASP A 117 22.45 -0.18 4.91
N LYS A 118 23.75 -0.45 5.05
CA LYS A 118 24.76 -0.11 4.04
C LYS A 118 24.85 -1.12 2.89
N GLU A 119 24.22 -2.29 3.03
CA GLU A 119 24.43 -3.44 2.13
C GLU A 119 23.18 -3.81 1.32
N ASN A 120 22.06 -3.10 1.48
CA ASN A 120 20.76 -3.42 0.87
C ASN A 120 20.37 -4.88 1.14
N VAL A 121 20.25 -5.21 2.42
CA VAL A 121 19.98 -6.58 2.86
C VAL A 121 18.67 -7.07 2.26
N SER A 122 18.74 -8.25 1.64
CA SER A 122 17.55 -8.98 1.18
C SER A 122 16.69 -9.39 2.37
N VAL A 123 15.41 -9.04 2.29
CA VAL A 123 14.38 -9.29 3.32
C VAL A 123 13.53 -10.50 2.94
N LEU A 124 13.07 -10.52 1.69
CA LEU A 124 12.38 -11.63 1.05
C LEU A 124 13.05 -11.92 -0.30
N LYS A 125 12.55 -12.92 -1.03
CA LYS A 125 13.12 -13.35 -2.30
C LYS A 125 13.13 -12.23 -3.34
N SER A 126 12.07 -11.42 -3.39
CA SER A 126 11.98 -10.27 -4.31
C SER A 126 12.04 -8.90 -3.64
N TRP A 127 12.30 -8.85 -2.32
CA TRP A 127 12.32 -7.63 -1.53
C TRP A 127 13.65 -7.44 -0.84
N ASP A 128 14.33 -6.35 -1.16
CA ASP A 128 15.44 -5.80 -0.39
C ASP A 128 14.97 -4.57 0.39
N SER A 129 15.79 -4.11 1.34
CA SER A 129 15.47 -2.98 2.19
C SER A 129 15.15 -1.68 1.42
N LYS A 130 15.84 -1.45 0.31
CA LYS A 130 15.63 -0.27 -0.55
C LYS A 130 14.25 -0.32 -1.21
N LYS A 131 13.93 -1.43 -1.87
CA LYS A 131 12.62 -1.65 -2.49
C LYS A 131 11.50 -1.61 -1.47
N SER A 132 11.68 -2.20 -0.29
CA SER A 132 10.72 -2.11 0.81
C SER A 132 10.49 -0.67 1.25
N HIS A 133 11.56 0.12 1.36
CA HIS A 133 11.47 1.54 1.71
C HIS A 133 10.72 2.34 0.64
N GLU A 134 11.12 2.23 -0.62
CA GLU A 134 10.51 2.94 -1.75
C GLU A 134 9.01 2.62 -1.87
N PHE A 135 8.66 1.33 -1.80
CA PHE A 135 7.27 0.89 -1.85
C PHE A 135 6.44 1.44 -0.69
N LEU A 136 6.97 1.43 0.53
CA LEU A 136 6.26 1.98 1.70
C LEU A 136 6.03 3.51 1.56
N GLN A 137 6.99 4.26 1.01
CA GLN A 137 6.79 5.69 0.74
C GLN A 137 5.71 5.93 -0.32
N GLU A 138 5.69 5.13 -1.38
CA GLU A 138 4.66 5.21 -2.42
C GLU A 138 3.27 4.92 -1.86
N VAL A 139 3.12 3.86 -1.06
CA VAL A 139 1.85 3.50 -0.41
C VAL A 139 1.40 4.60 0.55
N LEU A 140 2.31 5.14 1.37
CA LEU A 140 1.98 6.22 2.30
C LEU A 140 1.43 7.44 1.55
N LYS A 141 2.12 7.87 0.48
CA LYS A 141 1.68 8.98 -0.35
C LYS A 141 0.29 8.72 -0.95
N ALA A 142 0.04 7.52 -1.47
CA ALA A 142 -1.25 7.16 -2.02
C ALA A 142 -2.37 7.20 -0.96
N PHE A 143 -2.11 6.67 0.23
CA PHE A 143 -3.06 6.73 1.36
C PHE A 143 -3.37 8.17 1.78
N GLU A 144 -2.35 9.03 1.85
CA GLU A 144 -2.53 10.44 2.21
C GLU A 144 -3.39 11.18 1.18
N GLU A 145 -3.13 10.99 -0.11
CA GLU A 145 -3.90 11.62 -1.18
C GLU A 145 -5.35 11.08 -1.26
N GLU A 146 -5.54 9.77 -1.17
CA GLU A 146 -6.89 9.19 -1.12
C GLU A 146 -7.68 9.68 0.09
N LEU A 147 -7.04 9.80 1.26
CA LEU A 147 -7.72 10.27 2.46
C LEU A 147 -8.28 11.69 2.28
N LYS A 148 -7.59 12.56 1.52
CA LYS A 148 -8.12 13.89 1.18
C LYS A 148 -9.41 13.77 0.37
N ILE A 149 -9.45 12.87 -0.62
CA ILE A 149 -10.67 12.61 -1.40
C ILE A 149 -11.79 12.07 -0.50
N LYS A 150 -11.51 11.13 0.39
CA LYS A 150 -12.54 10.56 1.28
C LYS A 150 -13.12 11.59 2.24
N LYS A 151 -12.30 12.54 2.72
CA LYS A 151 -12.77 13.69 3.51
C LYS A 151 -13.67 14.62 2.68
N LEU A 152 -13.28 14.92 1.44
CA LEU A 152 -14.08 15.74 0.54
C LEU A 152 -15.47 15.13 0.31
N VAL A 153 -15.55 13.83 0.01
CA VAL A 153 -16.85 13.17 -0.16
C VAL A 153 -17.67 13.23 1.12
N LYS A 154 -17.07 12.91 2.28
CA LYS A 154 -17.75 12.96 3.59
C LYS A 154 -18.34 14.34 3.87
N GLU A 155 -17.64 15.41 3.51
CA GLU A 155 -18.07 16.79 3.75
C GLU A 155 -19.20 17.24 2.80
N ASN A 156 -19.33 16.63 1.62
CA ASN A 156 -20.21 17.14 0.56
C ASN A 156 -21.43 16.25 0.26
N ILE A 157 -21.33 14.92 0.40
CA ILE A 157 -22.37 13.98 -0.08
C ILE A 157 -23.75 14.23 0.55
N ALA A 158 -23.80 14.64 1.81
CA ALA A 158 -25.04 14.94 2.52
C ALA A 158 -25.74 16.20 1.99
N PHE A 159 -25.01 17.10 1.33
CA PHE A 159 -25.52 18.38 0.85
C PHE A 159 -25.90 18.39 -0.64
N CYS A 160 -25.57 17.33 -1.40
CA CYS A 160 -25.95 17.21 -2.81
C CYS A 160 -27.48 17.31 -3.00
N LEU A 161 -27.93 18.10 -3.98
CA LEU A 161 -29.37 18.40 -4.19
C LEU A 161 -29.92 17.77 -5.47
N SER A 162 -29.09 17.05 -6.21
CA SER A 162 -29.48 16.34 -7.43
C SER A 162 -28.99 14.89 -7.44
N HIS A 163 -29.67 14.06 -8.24
CA HIS A 163 -29.28 12.66 -8.46
C HIS A 163 -27.86 12.55 -9.03
N ALA A 164 -27.52 13.45 -9.96
CA ALA A 164 -26.21 13.47 -10.62
C ALA A 164 -25.07 13.78 -9.62
N GLU A 165 -25.27 14.74 -8.71
CA GLU A 165 -24.27 15.07 -7.68
C GLU A 165 -24.07 13.91 -6.69
N LEU A 166 -25.15 13.22 -6.29
CA LEU A 166 -25.07 12.07 -5.39
C LEU A 166 -24.28 10.92 -6.02
N ILE A 167 -24.63 10.56 -7.26
CA ILE A 167 -23.90 9.55 -8.03
C ILE A 167 -22.43 9.97 -8.15
N HIS A 168 -22.17 11.22 -8.49
CA HIS A 168 -20.80 11.74 -8.63
C HIS A 168 -20.00 11.54 -7.33
N MET A 169 -20.55 11.92 -6.18
CA MET A 169 -19.87 11.75 -4.89
C MET A 169 -19.65 10.28 -4.51
N SER A 170 -20.64 9.40 -4.78
CA SER A 170 -20.47 7.96 -4.61
C SER A 170 -19.36 7.40 -5.50
N CYS A 171 -19.30 7.80 -6.77
CA CYS A 171 -18.26 7.39 -7.70
C CYS A 171 -16.88 7.89 -7.28
N VAL A 172 -16.77 9.13 -6.80
CA VAL A 172 -15.52 9.70 -6.27
C VAL A 172 -15.04 8.94 -5.03
N TRP A 173 -15.94 8.45 -4.18
CA TRP A 173 -15.55 7.55 -3.09
C TRP A 173 -15.07 6.20 -3.60
N GLU A 174 -15.82 5.58 -4.50
CA GLU A 174 -15.58 4.23 -5.01
C GLU A 174 -14.28 4.14 -5.80
N TYR A 175 -13.96 5.14 -6.61
CA TYR A 175 -12.72 5.17 -7.36
C TYR A 175 -11.54 5.53 -6.45
N GLN A 176 -10.49 4.70 -6.45
CA GLN A 176 -9.24 4.97 -5.74
C GLN A 176 -8.18 5.47 -6.73
N PHE A 177 -8.20 6.79 -7.01
CA PHE A 177 -7.33 7.48 -7.96
C PHE A 177 -5.84 7.25 -7.74
N TYR A 178 -5.39 7.19 -6.49
CA TYR A 178 -3.98 7.08 -6.14
C TYR A 178 -3.56 5.66 -5.78
N MET A 179 -4.51 4.73 -5.65
CA MET A 179 -4.22 3.32 -5.42
C MET A 179 -4.10 2.62 -6.76
N GLY A 180 -3.02 2.95 -7.46
CA GLY A 180 -2.72 2.44 -8.79
C GLY A 180 -2.50 0.92 -8.84
N ARG A 181 -2.43 0.40 -10.07
CA ARG A 181 -2.15 -1.02 -10.33
C ARG A 181 -0.85 -1.48 -9.68
N ASP A 182 0.18 -0.64 -9.68
CA ASP A 182 1.51 -0.97 -9.17
C ASP A 182 1.48 -1.22 -7.65
N ILE A 183 0.75 -0.41 -6.88
CA ILE A 183 0.53 -0.63 -5.45
C ILE A 183 -0.19 -1.97 -5.22
N SER A 184 -1.27 -2.22 -5.96
CA SER A 184 -2.02 -3.48 -5.82
C SER A 184 -1.15 -4.70 -6.16
N MET A 185 -0.35 -4.63 -7.23
CA MET A 185 0.57 -5.70 -7.63
C MET A 185 1.68 -5.88 -6.59
N GLY A 186 2.20 -4.79 -6.03
CA GLY A 186 3.19 -4.82 -4.95
C GLY A 186 2.65 -5.55 -3.72
N PHE A 187 1.41 -5.28 -3.31
CA PHE A 187 0.76 -6.01 -2.22
C PHE A 187 0.48 -7.48 -2.56
N SER A 188 0.12 -7.80 -3.80
CA SER A 188 -0.03 -9.20 -4.24
C SER A 188 1.30 -9.96 -4.18
N ALA A 189 2.38 -9.35 -4.68
CA ALA A 189 3.72 -9.93 -4.60
C ALA A 189 4.16 -10.11 -3.14
N LEU A 190 3.97 -9.09 -2.31
CA LEU A 190 4.30 -9.15 -0.89
C LEU A 190 3.51 -10.25 -0.16
N GLY A 191 2.20 -10.35 -0.42
CA GLY A 191 1.36 -11.40 0.15
C GLY A 191 1.79 -12.81 -0.25
N SER A 192 2.28 -13.00 -1.48
CA SER A 192 2.76 -14.30 -1.95
C SER A 192 4.05 -14.78 -1.28
N GLU A 193 4.84 -13.85 -0.73
CA GLU A 193 6.11 -14.16 -0.07
C GLU A 193 6.02 -14.16 1.47
N LEU A 194 4.97 -13.57 2.04
CA LEU A 194 4.69 -13.58 3.48
C LEU A 194 3.88 -14.80 3.93
N GLY A 195 3.31 -15.57 3.00
CA GLY A 195 2.47 -16.75 3.22
C GLY A 195 3.21 -18.08 3.19
#